data_AF-A0A662QC94-F1
#
_entry.id   AF-A0A662QC94-F1
#
_cell.length_a   1.000
_cell.length_b   1.000
_cell.length_c   1.000
_cell.angle_alpha   90.00
_cell.angle_beta   90.00
_cell.angle_gamma   90.00
#
_symmetry.space_group_name_H-M   'P 1'
#
loop_
_entity.id
_entity.type
_entity.pdbx_description
1 polymer ?
#
loop_
_entity_poly.entity_id
_entity_poly.type
_entity_poly.pdbx_seq_one_letter_code
_entity_poly.pdbx_strand_id
1 'polypeptide(L)' 'MGKIAKGVKCSVIGCEEQAVRSISVQKLPPSLKVDVTRGRAYLCRRHYKEYKKLTKEERRIERWRYARV' A
#
# COMPACT_ATOMS: atom_id res chain seq x y z
N MET A 1 15.51 -7.32 -4.52
CA MET A 1 14.65 -6.13 -4.31
C MET A 1 14.98 -5.02 -5.34
N GLY A 2 14.79 -5.29 -6.64
CA GLY A 2 15.48 -4.54 -7.71
C GLY A 2 14.99 -3.11 -8.06
N LYS A 3 13.77 -2.71 -7.69
CA LYS A 3 13.25 -1.35 -7.98
C LYS A 3 13.33 -0.40 -6.79
N ILE A 4 13.16 -0.92 -5.56
CA ILE A 4 13.29 -0.13 -4.33
C ILE A 4 14.76 0.24 -4.07
N ALA A 5 15.69 -0.69 -4.32
CA ALA A 5 17.13 -0.42 -4.22
C ALA A 5 17.63 0.63 -5.23
N LYS A 6 16.85 0.94 -6.28
CA LYS A 6 17.13 2.02 -7.25
C LYS A 6 16.62 3.40 -6.80
N GLY A 7 16.09 3.53 -5.59
CA GLY A 7 15.62 4.82 -5.06
C GLY A 7 14.27 5.27 -5.64
N VAL A 8 13.36 4.33 -5.93
CA VAL A 8 12.01 4.67 -6.41
C VAL A 8 11.28 5.53 -5.37
N LYS A 9 10.71 6.63 -5.83
CA LYS A 9 9.87 7.52 -5.02
C LYS A 9 8.53 6.87 -4.68
N CYS A 10 7.91 7.37 -3.62
CA CYS A 10 6.56 7.00 -3.26
C CYS A 10 5.60 7.29 -4.42
N SER A 11 4.70 6.35 -4.68
CA SER A 11 3.65 6.45 -5.67
C SER A 11 2.42 7.22 -5.16
N VAL A 12 2.47 7.78 -3.95
CA VAL A 12 1.37 8.58 -3.38
C VAL A 12 1.44 10.00 -3.93
N ILE A 13 0.29 10.53 -4.35
CA ILE A 13 0.19 11.88 -4.91
C ILE A 13 0.67 12.89 -3.86
N GLY A 14 1.70 13.66 -4.18
CA GLY A 14 2.31 14.63 -3.26
C GLY A 14 3.33 14.06 -2.27
N CYS A 15 3.79 12.81 -2.45
CA CYS A 15 4.85 12.24 -1.63
C CYS A 15 6.12 11.99 -2.44
N GLU A 16 7.22 12.60 -2.02
CA GLU A 16 8.54 12.42 -2.65
C GLU A 16 9.49 11.53 -1.84
N GLU A 17 9.00 10.93 -0.75
CA GLU A 17 9.82 10.06 0.09
C GLU A 17 10.26 8.78 -0.65
N GLN A 18 11.39 8.22 -0.24
CA GLN A 18 11.84 6.93 -0.75
C GLN A 18 10.85 5.82 -0.40
N ALA A 19 10.47 5.06 -1.42
CA ALA A 19 9.63 3.89 -1.21
C ALA A 19 10.43 2.77 -0.54
N VAL A 20 9.80 2.12 0.45
CA VAL A 20 10.39 1.00 1.20
C VAL A 20 9.69 -0.32 0.90
N ARG A 21 8.45 -0.27 0.41
CA ARG A 21 7.65 -1.45 0.10
C ARG A 21 6.83 -1.26 -1.17
N SER A 22 6.63 -2.37 -1.89
CA SER A 22 5.71 -2.44 -3.02
C SER A 22 4.43 -3.17 -2.62
N ILE A 23 3.27 -2.60 -2.92
CA ILE A 23 1.94 -3.20 -2.73
C ILE A 23 1.22 -3.22 -4.08
N SER A 24 0.45 -4.26 -4.35
CA SER A 24 -0.38 -4.33 -5.56
C SER A 24 -1.49 -3.28 -5.48
N VAL A 25 -1.77 -2.60 -6.59
CA VAL A 25 -2.81 -1.55 -6.65
C VAL A 25 -4.20 -2.08 -6.22
N GLN A 26 -4.48 -3.35 -6.48
CA GLN A 26 -5.72 -4.01 -6.05
C GLN A 26 -5.93 -4.10 -4.53
N LYS A 27 -4.84 -4.06 -3.75
CA LYS A 27 -4.89 -4.15 -2.27
C LYS A 27 -4.83 -2.79 -1.61
N LEU A 28 -4.76 -1.70 -2.39
CA LEU A 28 -4.76 -0.34 -1.86
C LEU A 28 -6.19 0.09 -1.54
N PRO A 29 -6.44 0.69 -0.36
CA PRO A 29 -7.74 1.24 -0.06
C PRO A 29 -7.99 2.44 -0.98
N PRO A 30 -9.25 2.70 -1.38
CA PRO A 30 -9.61 3.85 -2.21
C PRO A 30 -9.28 5.20 -1.56
N SER A 31 -9.10 5.21 -0.23
CA SER A 31 -8.70 6.38 0.54
C SER A 31 -7.23 6.77 0.37
N LEU A 32 -6.35 5.88 -0.11
CA LEU A 32 -4.96 6.23 -0.39
C LEU A 32 -4.80 6.59 -1.88
N LYS A 33 -4.77 7.90 -2.17
CA LYS A 33 -4.58 8.41 -3.53
C LYS A 33 -3.15 8.13 -4.01
N VAL A 34 -3.00 7.07 -4.80
CA VAL A 34 -1.75 6.75 -5.50
C VAL A 34 -1.86 7.15 -6.98
N ASP A 35 -0.75 7.64 -7.53
CA ASP A 35 -0.61 8.01 -8.93
C ASP A 35 -0.49 6.76 -9.85
N VAL A 36 -0.37 5.57 -9.26
CA VAL A 36 -0.17 4.31 -9.98
C VAL A 36 -1.50 3.59 -10.16
N THR A 37 -2.00 3.60 -11.39
CA THR A 37 -3.29 2.99 -11.79
C THR A 37 -3.16 1.52 -12.21
N ARG A 38 -1.95 1.05 -12.59
CA ARG A 38 -1.69 -0.35 -12.97
C ARG A 38 -0.36 -0.85 -12.42
N GLY A 39 -0.36 -2.08 -11.88
CA GLY A 39 0.83 -2.78 -11.41
C GLY A 39 1.03 -2.75 -9.89
N ARG A 40 2.24 -2.37 -9.45
CA ARG A 40 2.62 -2.28 -8.03
C ARG A 40 2.83 -0.82 -7.66
N ALA A 41 2.12 -0.35 -6.65
CA ALA A 41 2.37 0.94 -6.02
C ALA A 41 3.52 0.82 -5.02
N TYR A 42 4.37 1.84 -4.99
CA TYR A 42 5.50 1.92 -4.09
C TYR A 42 5.15 2.88 -2.95
N LEU A 43 5.27 2.43 -1.71
CA LEU A 43 4.91 3.21 -0.53
C LEU A 43 6.13 3.48 0.34
N CYS A 44 6.23 4.71 0.84
CA CYS A 44 7.17 5.07 1.88
C CYS A 44 6.72 4.51 3.24
N ARG A 45 7.57 4.64 4.27
CA ARG A 45 7.31 4.10 5.62
C ARG A 45 6.09 4.75 6.28
N ARG A 46 5.83 6.04 6.02
CA ARG A 46 4.66 6.79 6.53
C ARG A 46 3.36 6.29 5.91
N HIS A 47 3.29 6.28 4.58
CA HIS A 47 2.11 5.80 3.87
C HIS A 47 1.83 4.31 4.13
N TYR A 48 2.87 3.50 4.33
CA TYR A 48 2.67 2.11 4.75
C TYR A 48 2.03 1.99 6.14
N LYS A 49 2.34 2.89 7.09
CA LYS A 49 1.68 2.93 8.40
C LYS A 49 0.22 3.35 8.28
N GLU A 50 -0.10 4.38 7.50
CA GLU A 50 -1.48 4.81 7.24
C GLU A 50 -2.29 3.71 6.55
N TYR A 51 -1.74 3.13 5.50
CA TYR A 51 -2.30 1.95 4.83
C TYR A 51 -2.64 0.84 5.83
N LYS A 52 -1.72 0.52 6.75
CA LYS A 52 -1.90 -0.53 7.76
C LYS A 52 -2.95 -0.16 8.81
N LYS A 53 -3.15 1.13 9.11
CA LYS A 53 -4.21 1.59 10.00
C LYS A 53 -5.58 1.48 9.32
N LEU A 54 -5.69 1.98 8.09
CA LEU A 54 -6.93 1.97 7.30
C LEU A 54 -7.40 0.54 7.01
N THR A 55 -6.49 -0.33 6.57
CA THR A 55 -6.82 -1.73 6.27
C THR A 55 -6.94 -2.63 7.50
N LYS A 56 -6.83 -2.09 8.73
CA LYS A 56 -6.86 -2.91 9.95
C LYS A 56 -8.24 -3.53 10.19
N GLU A 57 -9.30 -2.75 9.97
CA GLU A 57 -10.68 -3.22 10.11
C GLU A 57 -11.08 -4.13 8.96
N GLU A 58 -10.74 -3.77 7.72
CA GLU A 58 -10.98 -4.60 6.54
C GLU A 58 -10.34 -6.00 6.68
N ARG A 59 -9.07 -6.06 7.14
CA ARG A 59 -8.38 -7.34 7.42
C ARG A 59 -8.97 -8.11 8.60
N ARG A 60 -9.68 -7.45 9.51
CA ARG A 60 -10.40 -8.13 10.59
C ARG A 60 -11.66 -8.77 10.01
N ILE A 61 -12.44 -8.02 9.23
CA ILE A 61 -13.65 -8.50 8.55
C ILE A 61 -13.32 -9.66 7.60
N GLU A 62 -12.29 -9.53 6.77
CA GLU A 62 -11.85 -10.61 5.87
C GLU A 62 -11.45 -11.87 6.65
N ARG A 63 -10.70 -11.73 7.75
CA ARG A 63 -10.35 -12.88 8.59
C ARG A 63 -11.59 -13.59 9.15
N TRP A 64 -12.61 -12.83 9.53
CA TRP A 64 -13.84 -13.39 10.09
C TRP A 64 -14.68 -14.08 9.01
N ARG A 65 -14.64 -13.60 7.76
CA ARG A 65 -15.28 -14.28 6.62
C ARG A 65 -14.70 -15.66 6.34
N TYR A 66 -13.37 -15.81 6.39
CA TYR A 66 -12.71 -17.08 6.11
C TYR A 66 -12.60 -18.02 7.33
N ALA A 67 -12.87 -17.55 8.55
CA ALA A 67 -12.80 -18.36 9.76
C ALA A 67 -14.03 -19.26 10.01
N ARG A 68 -15.08 -19.15 9.17
CA ARG A 68 -16.33 -19.91 9.30
C ARG A 68 -16.50 -21.02 8.24
N VAL A 69 -15.42 -21.34 7.52
CA VAL A 69 -15.32 -22.56 6.69
C VAL A 69 -14.61 -23.64 7.48
#